data_AF-A0A8B9ZUI6-F1
#
_entry.id   AF-A0A8B9ZUI6-F1
#
_cell.length_a   1.000
_cell.length_b   1.000
_cell.length_c   1.000
_cell.angle_alpha   90.00
_cell.angle_beta   90.00
_cell.angle_gamma   90.00
#
_symmetry.space_group_name_H-M   'P 1'
#
loop_
_entity.id
_entity.type
_entity.pdbx_description
1 polymer ?
#
loop_
_entity_poly.entity_id
_entity_poly.type
_entity_poly.pdbx_seq_one_letter_code
_entity_poly.pdbx_strand_id
1 'polypeptide(L)'
;MEEPINKRLFEKYLKDENGLKDSTTDWEMSQSSIKSSICLLRGKIYDALDNRTLATYSYKEALKLDVYCFEAFDLLTSHHMLTAQEEKELLESLPLSKQCTEEEQELLHFLFENKLKKYNKPSETLIPESVDGLQENLDVVVSLAERHYYNCDFKMCYKLTSVVMEKDPFHANCLPVHIGTLVELNKANELFYLSHKLVDLYPNNPVSWFAVGCYYLMVGHKNEHARRYLSKATTLERTYGPAWIAYGHSFAVESEHDQAMAAYFTAAQLMKGCHLPMLYIGLEYGLTNNSKLAERFFSQALSIAPEDPFVMHEVGVVAFQNGDWKTAEKWFLDALEKIKAIGNEVTVDKWEPLLNNLGHVCRKLKKYEEALEYHRQALVLIPQNASTYSAIGYIHSLMGNFESAIDYFHTALGLRRDDTFSVTMLGHCIEMYIGDSEAYIASWK
;
A
#
# COMPACT_ATOMS: atom_id res chain seq x y z
N MET A 1 -46.02 41.07 -46.56
CA MET A 1 -44.72 40.48 -46.94
C MET A 1 -43.75 40.89 -45.85
N GLU A 2 -43.26 40.06 -44.95
CA GLU A 2 -43.17 38.60 -44.85
C GLU A 2 -43.30 38.24 -43.35
N GLU A 3 -44.07 37.20 -43.02
CA GLU A 3 -44.03 36.61 -41.68
C GLU A 3 -42.71 35.85 -41.49
N PRO A 4 -42.14 35.84 -40.28
CA PRO A 4 -40.80 35.32 -40.04
C PRO A 4 -40.77 33.79 -40.23
N ILE A 5 -39.79 33.36 -41.03
CA ILE A 5 -39.48 31.99 -41.47
C ILE A 5 -39.47 30.95 -40.32
N ASN A 6 -39.27 31.39 -39.07
CA ASN A 6 -39.27 30.53 -37.89
C ASN A 6 -40.63 29.92 -37.51
N LYS A 7 -41.77 30.55 -37.84
CA LYS A 7 -43.09 29.95 -37.51
C LYS A 7 -43.45 28.76 -38.41
N ARG A 8 -43.07 28.83 -39.70
CA ARG A 8 -43.32 27.74 -40.67
C ARG A 8 -42.42 26.53 -40.43
N LEU A 9 -41.21 26.72 -39.91
CA LEU A 9 -40.34 25.60 -39.53
C LEU A 9 -40.86 24.89 -38.29
N PHE A 10 -41.36 25.63 -37.29
CA PHE A 10 -41.93 25.06 -36.07
C PHE A 10 -43.22 24.27 -36.33
N GLU A 11 -44.09 24.75 -37.22
CA GLU A 11 -45.32 24.04 -37.61
C GLU A 11 -45.06 22.82 -38.52
N LYS A 12 -43.92 22.75 -39.21
CA LYS A 12 -43.52 21.58 -40.00
C LYS A 12 -43.01 20.44 -39.11
N TYR A 13 -42.23 20.78 -38.07
CA TYR A 13 -41.77 19.80 -37.07
C TYR A 13 -42.92 19.15 -36.30
N LEU A 14 -43.98 19.91 -35.97
CA LEU A 14 -45.17 19.38 -35.27
C LEU A 14 -46.09 18.50 -36.13
N LYS A 15 -45.95 18.52 -37.47
CA LYS A 15 -46.77 17.68 -38.36
C LYS A 15 -46.10 16.37 -38.73
N ASP A 16 -44.78 16.27 -38.68
CA ASP A 16 -44.05 15.04 -38.99
C ASP A 16 -44.07 14.02 -37.82
N GLU A 17 -44.44 14.42 -36.59
CA GLU A 17 -44.65 13.49 -35.46
C GLU A 17 -45.94 12.66 -35.56
N ASN A 18 -46.94 13.10 -36.32
CA ASN A 18 -48.24 12.39 -36.41
C ASN A 18 -48.26 11.22 -37.42
N GLY A 19 -47.10 10.85 -37.98
CA GLY A 19 -46.97 9.84 -39.05
C GLY A 19 -46.14 8.61 -38.70
N LEU A 20 -45.42 8.58 -37.58
CA LEU A 20 -44.73 7.38 -37.11
C LEU A 20 -45.68 6.61 -36.19
N LYS A 21 -46.19 5.50 -36.71
CA LYS A 21 -46.85 4.45 -35.93
C LYS A 21 -46.12 4.24 -34.62
N ASP A 22 -46.84 4.36 -33.51
CA ASP A 22 -46.42 4.06 -32.15
C ASP A 22 -45.49 2.84 -32.12
N SER A 23 -44.19 3.12 -32.07
CA SER A 23 -43.19 2.20 -31.54
C SER A 23 -42.86 2.64 -30.11
N THR A 24 -43.91 2.88 -29.32
CA THR A 24 -43.85 2.79 -27.86
C THR A 24 -43.77 1.32 -27.49
N THR A 25 -42.70 0.64 -27.91
CA THR A 25 -42.18 -0.48 -27.13
C THR A 25 -41.51 0.17 -25.93
N ASP A 26 -42.24 0.15 -24.82
CA ASP A 26 -41.85 0.73 -23.56
C ASP A 26 -40.40 0.38 -23.21
N TRP A 27 -39.56 1.40 -23.04
CA TRP A 27 -38.52 1.34 -22.01
C TRP A 27 -39.23 1.35 -20.66
N GLU A 28 -39.92 0.26 -20.33
CA GLU A 28 -40.47 0.04 -18.99
C GLU A 28 -39.26 -0.05 -18.06
N MET A 29 -38.80 1.11 -17.58
CA MET A 29 -37.85 1.19 -16.48
C MET A 29 -38.47 0.40 -15.35
N SER A 30 -37.91 -0.77 -15.09
CA SER A 30 -38.42 -1.67 -14.05
C SER A 30 -38.53 -0.87 -12.76
N GLN A 31 -39.64 -1.01 -12.03
CA GLN A 31 -39.81 -0.29 -10.76
C GLN A 31 -38.64 -0.53 -9.78
N SER A 32 -37.93 -1.66 -9.95
CA SER A 32 -36.67 -1.97 -9.24
C SER A 32 -35.52 -1.03 -9.61
N SER A 33 -35.30 -0.72 -10.90
CA SER A 33 -34.25 0.21 -11.35
C SER A 33 -34.46 1.64 -10.86
N ILE A 34 -35.72 2.08 -10.75
CA ILE A 34 -36.03 3.41 -10.19
C ILE A 34 -35.77 3.40 -8.68
N LYS A 35 -36.19 2.36 -7.97
CA LYS A 35 -35.96 2.23 -6.52
C LYS A 35 -34.47 2.11 -6.19
N SER A 36 -33.67 1.42 -7.00
CA SER A 36 -32.22 1.31 -6.80
C SER A 36 -31.56 2.69 -6.89
N SER A 37 -31.91 3.51 -7.87
CA SER A 37 -31.38 4.88 -8.02
C SER A 37 -31.74 5.78 -6.82
N ILE A 38 -32.95 5.64 -6.25
CA ILE A 38 -33.36 6.37 -5.03
C ILE A 38 -32.54 5.90 -3.82
N CYS A 39 -32.33 4.59 -3.68
CA CYS A 39 -31.50 4.04 -2.60
C CYS A 39 -30.03 4.47 -2.73
N LEU A 40 -29.50 4.55 -3.95
CA LEU A 40 -28.16 5.06 -4.24
C LEU A 40 -28.04 6.54 -3.83
N LEU A 41 -28.99 7.39 -4.24
CA LEU A 41 -29.01 8.79 -3.85
C LEU A 41 -29.11 8.95 -2.33
N ARG A 42 -29.95 8.14 -1.68
CA ARG A 42 -30.05 8.11 -0.21
C ARG A 42 -28.72 7.73 0.44
N GLY A 43 -28.00 6.76 -0.13
CA GLY A 43 -26.65 6.40 0.30
C GLY A 43 -25.69 7.58 0.22
N LYS A 44 -25.66 8.29 -0.91
CA LYS A 44 -24.83 9.50 -1.11
C LYS A 44 -25.15 10.61 -0.12
N ILE A 45 -26.42 10.81 0.19
CA ILE A 45 -26.86 11.78 1.21
C ILE A 45 -26.34 11.38 2.60
N TYR A 46 -26.46 10.10 2.97
CA TYR A 46 -25.93 9.64 4.26
C TYR A 46 -24.41 9.73 4.34
N ASP A 47 -23.70 9.49 3.25
CA ASP A 47 -22.25 9.63 3.18
C ASP A 47 -21.83 11.10 3.34
N ALA A 48 -22.55 12.03 2.71
CA ALA A 48 -22.36 13.47 2.90
C ALA A 48 -22.71 13.97 4.31
N LEU A 49 -23.56 13.23 5.03
CA LEU A 49 -23.90 13.49 6.45
C LEU A 49 -22.98 12.75 7.44
N ASP A 50 -21.87 12.19 6.97
CA ASP A 50 -20.91 11.39 7.76
C ASP A 50 -21.53 10.12 8.41
N ASN A 51 -22.70 9.67 7.97
CA ASN A 51 -23.39 8.50 8.51
C ASN A 51 -23.12 7.23 7.67
N ARG A 52 -21.92 6.67 7.84
CA ARG A 52 -21.39 5.55 7.04
C ARG A 52 -22.15 4.23 7.21
N THR A 53 -22.70 3.96 8.38
CA THR A 53 -23.47 2.71 8.61
C THR A 53 -24.77 2.69 7.83
N LEU A 54 -25.48 3.83 7.76
CA LEU A 54 -26.68 3.96 6.95
C LEU A 54 -26.38 4.10 5.46
N ALA A 55 -25.24 4.70 5.10
CA ALA A 55 -24.77 4.79 3.73
C ALA A 55 -24.47 3.39 3.17
N THR A 56 -23.64 2.59 3.85
CA THR A 56 -23.34 1.20 3.48
C THR A 56 -24.60 0.35 3.36
N TYR A 57 -25.53 0.47 4.31
CA TYR A 57 -26.82 -0.22 4.22
C TYR A 57 -27.61 0.20 2.96
N SER A 58 -27.70 1.49 2.67
CA SER A 58 -28.43 2.00 1.51
C SER A 58 -27.80 1.58 0.17
N TYR A 59 -26.47 1.54 0.09
CA TYR A 59 -25.76 1.04 -1.10
C TYR A 59 -25.96 -0.48 -1.27
N LYS A 60 -25.90 -1.26 -0.19
CA LYS A 60 -26.22 -2.70 -0.23
C LYS A 60 -27.64 -2.96 -0.75
N GLU A 61 -28.62 -2.17 -0.28
CA GLU A 61 -30.00 -2.29 -0.75
C GLU A 61 -30.15 -1.84 -2.22
N ALA A 62 -29.44 -0.79 -2.65
CA ALA A 62 -29.44 -0.38 -4.05
C ALA A 62 -28.93 -1.50 -4.97
N LEU A 63 -27.85 -2.18 -4.58
CA LEU A 63 -27.24 -3.27 -5.35
C LEU A 63 -28.09 -4.55 -5.36
N LYS A 64 -28.84 -4.82 -4.28
CA LYS A 64 -29.83 -5.93 -4.25
C LYS A 64 -31.02 -5.67 -5.17
N LEU A 65 -31.43 -4.40 -5.31
CA LEU A 65 -32.54 -4.01 -6.17
C LEU A 65 -32.14 -4.06 -7.65
N ASP A 66 -30.93 -3.60 -7.96
CA ASP A 66 -30.36 -3.58 -9.30
C ASP A 66 -28.90 -3.98 -9.25
N VAL A 67 -28.63 -5.19 -9.73
CA VAL A 67 -27.28 -5.77 -9.76
C VAL A 67 -26.36 -4.97 -10.70
N TYR A 68 -26.89 -4.31 -11.73
CA TYR A 68 -26.09 -3.55 -12.70
C TYR A 68 -25.65 -2.18 -12.18
N CYS A 69 -26.07 -1.79 -10.97
CA CYS A 69 -25.70 -0.52 -10.36
C CYS A 69 -24.23 -0.49 -9.90
N PHE A 70 -23.31 -0.35 -10.85
CA PHE A 70 -21.87 -0.33 -10.59
C PHE A 70 -21.44 0.82 -9.69
N GLU A 71 -22.11 1.98 -9.74
CA GLU A 71 -21.78 3.12 -8.87
C GLU A 71 -21.98 2.79 -7.38
N ALA A 72 -23.04 2.05 -7.02
CA ALA A 72 -23.24 1.58 -5.65
C ALA A 72 -22.14 0.60 -5.22
N PHE A 73 -21.75 -0.30 -6.14
CA PHE A 73 -20.67 -1.26 -5.91
C PHE A 73 -19.31 -0.58 -5.78
N ASP A 74 -19.04 0.42 -6.61
CA ASP A 74 -17.80 1.19 -6.56
C ASP A 74 -17.68 1.93 -5.24
N LEU A 75 -18.71 2.67 -4.80
CA LEU A 75 -18.68 3.36 -3.51
C LEU A 75 -18.45 2.41 -2.32
N LEU A 76 -19.01 1.19 -2.37
CA LEU A 76 -18.77 0.16 -1.34
C LEU A 76 -17.32 -0.34 -1.32
N THR A 77 -16.69 -0.48 -2.49
CA THR A 77 -15.37 -1.12 -2.65
C THR A 77 -14.21 -0.14 -2.71
N SER A 78 -14.36 1.01 -3.38
CA SER A 78 -13.32 2.03 -3.58
C SER A 78 -12.90 2.69 -2.27
N HIS A 79 -13.84 2.87 -1.33
CA HIS A 79 -13.54 3.39 0.00
C HIS A 79 -13.11 2.31 0.99
N HIS A 80 -12.91 1.05 0.58
CA HIS A 80 -12.54 -0.08 1.46
C HIS A 80 -13.42 -0.15 2.73
N MET A 81 -14.72 0.12 2.56
CA MET A 81 -15.68 0.18 3.67
C MET A 81 -15.95 -1.18 4.32
N LEU A 82 -15.77 -2.22 3.52
CA LEU A 82 -16.08 -3.60 3.88
C LEU A 82 -14.79 -4.35 4.23
N THR A 83 -14.94 -5.30 5.14
CA THR A 83 -13.93 -6.33 5.38
C THR A 83 -14.06 -7.43 4.31
N ALA A 84 -12.99 -8.20 4.07
CA ALA A 84 -13.02 -9.30 3.10
C ALA A 84 -14.16 -10.32 3.34
N GLN A 85 -14.57 -10.49 4.60
CA GLN A 85 -15.70 -11.36 4.96
C GLN A 85 -17.06 -10.74 4.56
N GLU A 86 -17.25 -9.45 4.81
CA GLU A 86 -18.47 -8.72 4.42
C GLU A 86 -18.59 -8.58 2.90
N GLU A 87 -17.45 -8.49 2.21
CA GLU A 87 -17.32 -8.51 0.76
C GLU A 87 -17.80 -9.84 0.18
N LYS A 88 -17.36 -10.97 0.76
CA LYS A 88 -17.85 -12.31 0.37
C LYS A 88 -19.34 -12.50 0.65
N GLU A 89 -19.81 -12.08 1.83
CA GLU A 89 -21.23 -12.11 2.18
C GLU A 89 -22.06 -11.26 1.21
N LEU A 90 -21.52 -10.11 0.76
CA LEU A 90 -22.19 -9.25 -0.20
C LEU A 90 -22.40 -9.98 -1.53
N LEU A 91 -21.37 -10.65 -2.07
CA LEU A 91 -21.50 -11.43 -3.31
C LEU A 91 -22.55 -12.54 -3.18
N GLU A 92 -22.58 -13.27 -2.06
CA GLU A 92 -23.56 -14.33 -1.80
C GLU A 92 -24.99 -13.78 -1.62
N SER A 93 -25.12 -12.54 -1.14
CA SER A 93 -26.42 -11.91 -0.89
C SER A 93 -27.12 -11.36 -2.14
N LEU A 94 -26.38 -11.23 -3.25
CA LEU A 94 -26.90 -10.62 -4.48
C LEU A 94 -27.79 -11.58 -5.27
N PRO A 95 -28.98 -11.15 -5.73
CA PRO A 95 -29.91 -12.00 -6.48
C PRO A 95 -29.53 -12.14 -7.97
N LEU A 96 -28.30 -12.59 -8.26
CA LEU A 96 -27.78 -12.74 -9.62
C LEU A 96 -28.64 -13.68 -10.48
N SER A 97 -29.06 -14.81 -9.90
CA SER A 97 -29.85 -15.86 -10.58
C SER A 97 -31.28 -15.47 -10.96
N LYS A 98 -31.79 -14.36 -10.43
CA LYS A 98 -33.17 -13.90 -10.68
C LYS A 98 -33.25 -12.78 -11.71
N GLN A 99 -32.17 -12.03 -11.89
CA GLN A 99 -32.15 -10.81 -12.71
C GLN A 99 -31.34 -10.97 -14.00
N CYS A 100 -30.45 -11.96 -14.08
CA CYS A 100 -29.50 -12.12 -15.19
C CYS A 100 -29.75 -13.42 -15.97
N THR A 101 -29.33 -13.44 -17.22
CA THR A 101 -29.11 -14.69 -17.97
C THR A 101 -27.88 -15.44 -17.45
N GLU A 102 -27.73 -16.73 -17.74
CA GLU A 102 -26.60 -17.53 -17.24
C GLU A 102 -25.23 -16.95 -17.68
N GLU A 103 -25.14 -16.41 -18.90
CA GLU A 103 -23.93 -15.76 -19.43
C GLU A 103 -23.60 -14.42 -18.72
N GLU A 104 -24.61 -13.57 -18.49
CA GLU A 104 -24.43 -12.30 -17.78
C GLU A 104 -24.09 -12.50 -16.30
N GLN A 105 -24.62 -13.57 -15.70
CA GLN A 105 -24.31 -13.94 -14.32
C GLN A 105 -22.82 -14.26 -14.17
N GLU A 106 -22.25 -15.03 -15.10
CA GLU A 106 -20.82 -15.36 -15.10
C GLU A 106 -19.96 -14.10 -15.27
N LEU A 107 -20.34 -13.22 -16.20
CA LEU A 107 -19.66 -11.95 -16.44
C LEU A 107 -19.67 -11.03 -15.20
N LEU A 108 -20.84 -10.78 -14.62
CA LEU A 108 -20.97 -9.89 -13.46
C LEU A 108 -20.26 -10.46 -12.24
N HIS A 109 -20.37 -11.76 -12.03
CA HIS A 109 -19.65 -12.43 -10.94
C HIS A 109 -18.14 -12.26 -11.13
N PHE A 110 -17.61 -12.51 -12.33
CA PHE A 110 -16.20 -12.31 -12.65
C PHE A 110 -15.75 -10.86 -12.42
N LEU A 111 -16.50 -9.86 -12.91
CA LEU A 111 -16.14 -8.45 -12.76
C LEU A 111 -16.14 -8.00 -11.29
N PHE A 112 -17.15 -8.38 -10.52
CA PHE A 112 -17.21 -8.04 -9.09
C PHE A 112 -16.13 -8.77 -8.30
N GLU A 113 -15.95 -10.06 -8.52
CA GLU A 113 -14.90 -10.86 -7.87
C GLU A 113 -13.51 -10.32 -8.20
N ASN A 114 -13.28 -9.92 -9.45
CA ASN A 114 -11.99 -9.39 -9.89
C ASN A 114 -11.63 -8.09 -9.16
N LYS A 115 -12.60 -7.19 -8.95
CA LYS A 115 -12.42 -5.93 -8.21
C LYS A 115 -12.26 -6.13 -6.69
N LEU A 116 -12.81 -7.22 -6.15
CA LEU A 116 -12.84 -7.54 -4.72
C LEU A 116 -11.57 -8.27 -4.26
N LYS A 117 -11.09 -9.23 -5.06
CA LYS A 117 -9.93 -10.07 -4.74
C LYS A 117 -8.60 -9.35 -4.96
N LYS A 118 -8.28 -8.40 -4.08
CA LYS A 118 -7.03 -7.63 -4.13
C LYS A 118 -5.80 -8.39 -3.61
N TYR A 119 -6.00 -9.33 -2.69
CA TYR A 119 -4.93 -10.12 -2.05
C TYR A 119 -4.69 -11.50 -2.66
N ASN A 120 -5.47 -11.88 -3.68
CA ASN A 120 -5.27 -13.15 -4.37
C ASN A 120 -4.01 -13.09 -5.24
N LYS A 121 -3.41 -14.26 -5.46
CA LYS A 121 -2.22 -14.36 -6.29
C LYS A 121 -2.56 -13.97 -7.73
N PRO A 122 -1.68 -13.24 -8.45
CA PRO A 122 -1.90 -12.86 -9.84
C PRO A 122 -2.20 -14.03 -10.77
N SER A 123 -1.66 -15.23 -10.47
CA SER A 123 -1.87 -16.46 -11.24
C SER A 123 -3.29 -17.04 -11.18
N GLU A 124 -4.18 -16.51 -10.33
CA GLU A 124 -5.55 -17.00 -10.14
C GLU A 124 -6.59 -16.27 -11.00
N THR A 125 -6.19 -15.37 -11.91
CA THR A 125 -7.13 -14.75 -12.87
C THR A 125 -7.49 -15.74 -13.97
N LEU A 126 -8.43 -16.66 -13.69
CA LEU A 126 -9.10 -17.43 -14.74
C LEU A 126 -10.20 -16.57 -15.33
N ILE A 127 -9.98 -16.09 -16.55
CA ILE A 127 -11.01 -15.39 -17.33
C ILE A 127 -11.85 -16.49 -17.99
N PRO A 128 -13.19 -16.47 -17.86
CA PRO A 128 -14.06 -17.40 -18.57
C PRO A 128 -13.91 -17.26 -20.10
N GLU A 129 -13.94 -18.38 -20.83
CA GLU A 129 -13.85 -18.40 -22.31
C GLU A 129 -15.01 -17.63 -23.00
N SER A 130 -16.10 -17.38 -22.28
CA SER A 130 -17.23 -16.58 -22.74
C SER A 130 -16.87 -15.10 -22.92
N VAL A 131 -15.81 -14.60 -22.28
CA VAL A 131 -15.48 -13.17 -22.19
C VAL A 131 -14.03 -12.86 -22.57
N ASP A 132 -13.48 -13.60 -23.54
CA ASP A 132 -12.10 -13.50 -24.04
C ASP A 132 -11.62 -12.08 -24.38
N GLY A 133 -12.53 -11.19 -24.80
CA GLY A 133 -12.22 -9.79 -25.13
C GLY A 133 -11.87 -8.92 -23.92
N LEU A 134 -12.19 -9.34 -22.70
CA LEU A 134 -11.97 -8.54 -21.48
C LEU A 134 -10.54 -8.58 -20.95
N GLN A 135 -9.70 -9.50 -21.43
CA GLN A 135 -8.30 -9.59 -21.01
C GLN A 135 -7.49 -8.33 -21.34
N GLU A 136 -7.86 -7.62 -22.42
CA GLU A 136 -7.21 -6.37 -22.82
C GLU A 136 -7.84 -5.12 -22.19
N ASN A 137 -8.94 -5.28 -21.43
CA ASN A 137 -9.61 -4.16 -20.80
C ASN A 137 -8.73 -3.55 -19.71
N LEU A 138 -8.60 -2.22 -19.74
CA LEU A 138 -7.77 -1.43 -18.84
C LEU A 138 -8.15 -1.69 -17.38
N ASP A 139 -9.44 -1.77 -17.05
CA ASP A 139 -9.90 -2.01 -15.67
C ASP A 139 -9.45 -3.37 -15.11
N VAL A 140 -9.44 -4.41 -15.95
CA VAL A 140 -8.99 -5.77 -15.58
C VAL A 140 -7.47 -5.81 -15.44
N VAL A 141 -6.76 -5.10 -16.32
CA VAL A 141 -5.30 -4.96 -16.22
C VAL A 141 -4.91 -4.17 -14.97
N VAL A 142 -5.69 -3.15 -14.58
CA VAL A 142 -5.46 -2.39 -13.34
C VAL A 142 -5.71 -3.24 -12.10
N SER A 143 -6.77 -4.06 -12.06
CA SER A 143 -6.98 -4.97 -10.93
C SER A 143 -5.87 -6.02 -10.83
N LEU A 144 -5.35 -6.51 -11.95
CA LEU A 144 -4.17 -7.37 -11.99
C LEU A 144 -2.93 -6.63 -11.47
N ALA A 145 -2.75 -5.36 -11.83
CA ALA A 145 -1.68 -4.53 -11.32
C ALA A 145 -1.79 -4.33 -9.79
N GLU A 146 -2.99 -4.07 -9.25
CA GLU A 146 -3.21 -4.00 -7.80
C GLU A 146 -2.81 -5.30 -7.09
N ARG A 147 -3.13 -6.47 -7.66
CA ARG A 147 -2.70 -7.77 -7.09
C ARG A 147 -1.18 -7.91 -7.06
N HIS A 148 -0.50 -7.53 -8.13
CA HIS A 148 0.96 -7.50 -8.14
C HIS A 148 1.52 -6.51 -7.12
N TYR A 149 0.86 -5.36 -6.90
CA TYR A 149 1.26 -4.39 -5.89
C TYR A 149 1.21 -4.99 -4.47
N TYR A 150 0.10 -5.65 -4.11
CA TYR A 150 -0.04 -6.30 -2.81
C TYR A 150 0.84 -7.54 -2.63
N ASN A 151 1.19 -8.22 -3.74
CA ASN A 151 2.19 -9.30 -3.75
C ASN A 151 3.64 -8.77 -3.76
N CYS A 152 3.85 -7.45 -3.67
CA CYS A 152 5.15 -6.77 -3.68
C CYS A 152 5.94 -6.89 -5.00
N ASP A 153 5.29 -7.25 -6.11
CA ASP A 153 5.85 -7.27 -7.46
C ASP A 153 5.82 -5.87 -8.10
N PHE A 154 6.52 -4.90 -7.51
CA PHE A 154 6.40 -3.48 -7.91
C PHE A 154 6.80 -3.20 -9.36
N LYS A 155 7.77 -3.94 -9.92
CA LYS A 155 8.22 -3.74 -11.31
C LYS A 155 7.20 -4.23 -12.34
N MET A 156 6.60 -5.39 -12.13
CA MET A 156 5.53 -5.89 -13.00
C MET A 156 4.29 -5.00 -12.89
N CYS A 157 3.94 -4.58 -11.66
CA CYS A 157 2.89 -3.59 -11.45
C CYS A 157 3.17 -2.28 -12.22
N TYR A 158 4.40 -1.77 -12.16
CA TYR A 158 4.80 -0.59 -12.93
C TYR A 158 4.71 -0.80 -14.45
N LYS A 159 5.12 -1.98 -14.95
CA LYS A 159 4.99 -2.31 -16.39
C LYS A 159 3.53 -2.34 -16.84
N LEU A 160 2.63 -2.92 -16.03
CA LEU A 160 1.21 -2.95 -16.35
C LEU A 160 0.59 -1.54 -16.29
N THR A 161 0.85 -0.80 -15.21
CA THR A 161 0.30 0.55 -15.03
C THR A 161 0.84 1.53 -16.06
N SER A 162 2.11 1.44 -16.47
CA SER A 162 2.65 2.30 -17.55
C SER A 162 1.98 2.06 -18.90
N VAL A 163 1.68 0.80 -19.25
CA VAL A 163 0.90 0.48 -20.47
C VAL A 163 -0.52 1.03 -20.37
N VAL A 164 -1.14 0.94 -19.20
CA VAL A 164 -2.48 1.53 -18.95
C VAL A 164 -2.42 3.04 -19.14
N MET A 165 -1.44 3.72 -18.53
CA MET A 165 -1.26 5.18 -18.63
C MET A 165 -0.87 5.66 -20.04
N GLU A 166 -0.30 4.80 -20.89
CA GLU A 166 -0.04 5.13 -22.30
C GLU A 166 -1.33 5.09 -23.13
N LYS A 167 -2.19 4.10 -22.88
CA LYS A 167 -3.48 3.94 -23.57
C LYS A 167 -4.54 4.94 -23.09
N ASP A 168 -4.67 5.08 -21.78
CA ASP A 168 -5.55 6.02 -21.11
C ASP A 168 -4.71 6.87 -20.14
N PRO A 169 -4.30 8.09 -20.55
CA PRO A 169 -3.45 8.96 -19.75
C PRO A 169 -3.97 9.28 -18.35
N PHE A 170 -5.27 9.12 -18.08
CA PHE A 170 -5.87 9.53 -16.79
C PHE A 170 -6.91 8.54 -16.27
N HIS A 171 -6.59 7.25 -16.34
CA HIS A 171 -7.44 6.21 -15.77
C HIS A 171 -7.57 6.34 -14.24
N ALA A 172 -8.77 6.64 -13.73
CA ALA A 172 -9.00 7.01 -12.33
C ALA A 172 -8.54 5.94 -11.31
N ASN A 173 -8.80 4.66 -11.60
CA ASN A 173 -8.41 3.55 -10.72
C ASN A 173 -6.90 3.25 -10.77
N CYS A 174 -6.22 3.63 -11.87
CA CYS A 174 -4.80 3.35 -12.08
C CYS A 174 -3.93 4.34 -11.31
N LEU A 175 -4.38 5.59 -11.16
CA LEU A 175 -3.57 6.66 -10.57
C LEU A 175 -3.06 6.31 -9.15
N PRO A 176 -3.87 5.81 -8.19
CA PRO A 176 -3.37 5.49 -6.85
C PRO A 176 -2.32 4.38 -6.85
N VAL A 177 -2.57 3.29 -7.60
CA VAL A 177 -1.63 2.16 -7.69
C VAL A 177 -0.35 2.56 -8.42
N HIS A 178 -0.46 3.37 -9.49
CA HIS A 178 0.69 3.87 -10.23
C HIS A 178 1.54 4.82 -9.37
N ILE A 179 0.92 5.77 -8.66
CA ILE A 179 1.63 6.65 -7.70
C ILE A 179 2.33 5.82 -6.62
N GLY A 180 1.65 4.80 -6.07
CA GLY A 180 2.23 3.85 -5.13
C GLY A 180 3.49 3.18 -5.69
N THR A 181 3.42 2.62 -6.90
CA THR A 181 4.60 2.00 -7.53
C THR A 181 5.73 2.98 -7.83
N LEU A 182 5.42 4.22 -8.22
CA LEU A 182 6.44 5.24 -8.49
C LEU A 182 7.20 5.63 -7.23
N VAL A 183 6.49 5.76 -6.10
CA VAL A 183 7.09 6.00 -4.79
C VAL A 183 7.93 4.80 -4.37
N GLU A 184 7.41 3.57 -4.50
CA GLU A 184 8.11 2.34 -4.12
C GLU A 184 9.36 2.05 -4.97
N LEU A 185 9.32 2.38 -6.26
CA LEU A 185 10.47 2.26 -7.17
C LEU A 185 11.39 3.49 -7.16
N ASN A 186 11.12 4.48 -6.31
CA ASN A 186 11.88 5.72 -6.17
C ASN A 186 12.06 6.51 -7.50
N LYS A 187 11.01 6.59 -8.31
CA LYS A 187 11.00 7.27 -9.62
C LYS A 187 10.53 8.73 -9.52
N ALA A 188 11.35 9.58 -8.91
CA ALA A 188 10.99 10.97 -8.63
C ALA A 188 10.64 11.83 -9.84
N ASN A 189 11.35 11.66 -10.96
CA ASN A 189 11.15 12.47 -12.16
C ASN A 189 9.79 12.18 -12.83
N GLU A 190 9.41 10.90 -12.90
CA GLU A 190 8.12 10.49 -13.48
C GLU A 190 6.96 10.98 -12.60
N LEU A 191 7.07 10.83 -11.28
CA LEU A 191 6.03 11.30 -10.35
C LEU A 191 5.92 12.83 -10.34
N PHE A 192 7.03 13.54 -10.48
CA PHE A 192 7.02 15.00 -10.63
C PHE A 192 6.22 15.42 -11.87
N TYR A 193 6.50 14.80 -13.02
CA TYR A 193 5.81 15.10 -14.26
C TYR A 193 4.31 14.75 -14.19
N LEU A 194 3.98 13.58 -13.64
CA LEU A 194 2.60 13.14 -13.45
C LEU A 194 1.83 14.08 -12.53
N SER A 195 2.40 14.47 -11.40
CA SER A 195 1.75 15.35 -10.43
C SER A 195 1.45 16.73 -11.02
N HIS A 196 2.36 17.32 -11.81
CA HIS A 196 2.11 18.60 -12.48
C HIS A 196 0.97 18.49 -13.50
N LYS A 197 0.99 17.45 -14.33
CA LYS A 197 -0.11 17.18 -15.27
C LYS A 197 -1.46 17.02 -14.57
N LEU A 198 -1.50 16.30 -13.46
CA LEU A 198 -2.73 16.09 -12.70
C LEU A 198 -3.25 17.38 -12.08
N VAL A 199 -2.37 18.27 -11.61
CA VAL A 199 -2.76 19.57 -11.07
C VAL A 199 -3.28 20.50 -12.17
N ASP A 200 -2.64 20.50 -13.34
CA ASP A 200 -3.04 21.32 -14.48
C ASP A 200 -4.43 20.92 -15.04
N LEU A 201 -4.72 19.62 -15.06
CA LEU A 201 -5.97 19.08 -15.64
C LEU A 201 -7.08 18.91 -14.60
N TYR A 202 -6.76 18.46 -13.39
CA TYR A 202 -7.72 18.11 -12.35
C TYR A 202 -7.40 18.76 -11.00
N PRO A 203 -7.42 20.11 -10.91
CA PRO A 203 -7.08 20.82 -9.67
C PRO A 203 -8.07 20.57 -8.53
N ASN A 204 -9.28 20.13 -8.86
CA ASN A 204 -10.36 19.83 -7.92
C ASN A 204 -10.42 18.35 -7.52
N ASN A 205 -9.56 17.48 -8.05
CA ASN A 205 -9.55 16.06 -7.69
C ASN A 205 -8.49 15.83 -6.58
N PRO A 206 -8.81 15.11 -5.47
CA PRO A 206 -7.83 14.88 -4.41
C PRO A 206 -6.60 14.09 -4.87
N VAL A 207 -6.72 13.27 -5.92
CA VAL A 207 -5.62 12.46 -6.45
C VAL A 207 -4.43 13.31 -6.93
N SER A 208 -4.71 14.53 -7.43
CA SER A 208 -3.67 15.45 -7.90
C SER A 208 -2.78 15.93 -6.75
N TRP A 209 -3.41 16.40 -5.67
CA TRP A 209 -2.73 16.87 -4.46
C TRP A 209 -2.08 15.73 -3.69
N PHE A 210 -2.68 14.53 -3.74
CA PHE A 210 -2.07 13.30 -3.26
C PHE A 210 -0.77 12.99 -4.00
N ALA A 211 -0.75 13.02 -5.34
CA ALA A 211 0.46 12.81 -6.14
C ALA A 211 1.57 13.81 -5.80
N VAL A 212 1.22 15.10 -5.65
CA VAL A 212 2.15 16.15 -5.23
C VAL A 212 2.69 15.89 -3.82
N GLY A 213 1.83 15.48 -2.88
CA GLY A 213 2.21 15.12 -1.52
C GLY A 213 3.21 13.95 -1.48
N CYS A 214 2.91 12.88 -2.20
CA CYS A 214 3.78 11.71 -2.35
C CYS A 214 5.13 12.07 -3.00
N TYR A 215 5.13 12.97 -3.99
CA TYR A 215 6.38 13.49 -4.57
C TYR A 215 7.26 14.17 -3.53
N TYR A 216 6.70 15.07 -2.72
CA TYR A 216 7.48 15.75 -1.68
C TYR A 216 7.96 14.79 -0.57
N LEU A 217 7.19 13.74 -0.25
CA LEU A 217 7.65 12.69 0.66
C LEU A 217 8.85 11.93 0.10
N MET A 218 8.82 11.57 -1.19
CA MET A 218 9.90 10.82 -1.84
C MET A 218 11.19 11.64 -1.98
N VAL A 219 11.10 12.94 -2.28
CA VAL A 219 12.28 13.82 -2.40
C VAL A 219 13.02 13.96 -1.05
N GLY A 220 12.32 13.78 0.07
CA GLY A 220 12.89 13.92 1.41
C GLY A 220 13.14 15.38 1.81
N HIS A 221 13.26 15.62 3.12
CA HIS A 221 13.53 16.93 3.75
C HIS A 221 12.50 18.05 3.52
N LYS A 222 11.42 17.80 2.76
CA LYS A 222 10.33 18.77 2.47
C LYS A 222 8.98 18.30 3.02
N ASN A 223 9.00 17.68 4.20
CA ASN A 223 7.83 17.08 4.83
C ASN A 223 6.74 18.12 5.18
N GLU A 224 7.11 19.36 5.51
CA GLU A 224 6.16 20.46 5.71
C GLU A 224 5.33 20.75 4.44
N HIS A 225 5.99 20.78 3.28
CA HIS A 225 5.30 20.96 2.00
C HIS A 225 4.40 19.77 1.67
N ALA A 226 4.89 18.54 1.90
CA ALA A 226 4.08 17.33 1.75
C ALA A 226 2.79 17.42 2.59
N ARG A 227 2.92 17.78 3.89
CA ARG A 227 1.80 17.96 4.81
C ARG A 227 0.77 18.96 4.31
N ARG A 228 1.22 20.10 3.80
CA ARG A 228 0.32 21.14 3.27
C ARG A 228 -0.52 20.64 2.09
N TYR A 229 0.09 19.92 1.14
CA TYR A 229 -0.64 19.39 -0.02
C TYR A 229 -1.51 18.18 0.33
N LEU A 230 -1.06 17.32 1.23
CA LEU A 230 -1.85 16.20 1.74
C LEU A 230 -3.05 16.68 2.57
N SER A 231 -2.87 17.72 3.39
CA SER A 231 -3.97 18.38 4.09
C SER A 231 -4.97 18.98 3.10
N LYS A 232 -4.50 19.59 2.00
CA LYS A 232 -5.39 20.04 0.93
C LYS A 232 -6.18 18.87 0.31
N ALA A 233 -5.53 17.73 0.05
CA ALA A 233 -6.20 16.54 -0.47
C ALA A 233 -7.29 16.02 0.47
N THR A 234 -7.01 15.91 1.78
CA THR A 234 -7.97 15.43 2.77
C THR A 234 -9.10 16.43 3.07
N THR A 235 -8.86 17.74 2.91
CA THR A 235 -9.93 18.75 3.01
C THR A 235 -10.87 18.73 1.81
N LEU A 236 -10.37 18.33 0.65
CA LEU A 236 -11.19 18.26 -0.57
C LEU A 236 -12.06 17.01 -0.55
N GLU A 237 -11.49 15.87 -0.16
CA GLU A 237 -12.23 14.64 0.08
C GLU A 237 -11.73 13.97 1.37
N ARG A 238 -12.56 14.03 2.41
CA ARG A 238 -12.24 13.44 3.72
C ARG A 238 -12.18 11.90 3.66
N THR A 239 -12.93 11.30 2.74
CA THR A 239 -13.05 9.85 2.56
C THR A 239 -11.87 9.24 1.79
N TYR A 240 -10.98 10.06 1.23
CA TYR A 240 -9.87 9.58 0.43
C TYR A 240 -8.77 8.93 1.29
N GLY A 241 -8.86 7.60 1.41
CA GLY A 241 -8.02 6.78 2.28
C GLY A 241 -6.50 6.90 2.05
N PRO A 242 -5.99 6.79 0.81
CA PRO A 242 -4.55 6.86 0.54
C PRO A 242 -3.88 8.16 1.00
N ALA A 243 -4.58 9.30 0.94
CA ALA A 243 -4.03 10.56 1.44
C ALA A 243 -3.83 10.56 2.95
N TRP A 244 -4.70 9.92 3.73
CA TRP A 244 -4.52 9.80 5.18
C TRP A 244 -3.31 8.93 5.55
N ILE A 245 -3.04 7.87 4.77
CA ILE A 245 -1.83 7.06 4.96
C ILE A 245 -0.58 7.90 4.68
N ALA A 246 -0.54 8.60 3.55
CA ALA A 246 0.58 9.50 3.23
C ALA A 246 0.73 10.64 4.25
N TYR A 247 -0.39 11.15 4.78
CA TYR A 247 -0.38 12.16 5.83
C TYR A 247 0.24 11.60 7.13
N GLY A 248 -0.08 10.35 7.50
CA GLY A 248 0.58 9.65 8.60
C GLY A 248 2.08 9.47 8.38
N HIS A 249 2.51 9.04 7.17
CA HIS A 249 3.93 8.90 6.84
C HIS A 249 4.70 10.20 7.02
N SER A 250 4.09 11.34 6.68
CA SER A 250 4.74 12.64 6.81
C SER A 250 5.14 12.98 8.25
N PHE A 251 4.34 12.55 9.24
CA PHE A 251 4.63 12.71 10.66
C PHE A 251 5.54 11.61 11.19
N ALA A 252 5.37 10.37 10.72
CA ALA A 252 6.19 9.23 11.11
C ALA A 252 7.69 9.47 10.79
N VAL A 253 7.98 10.02 9.61
CA VAL A 253 9.35 10.37 9.19
C VAL A 253 9.94 11.50 10.06
N GLU A 254 9.11 12.40 10.59
CA GLU A 254 9.54 13.44 11.55
C GLU A 254 9.55 12.95 13.02
N SER A 255 9.16 11.70 13.28
CA SER A 255 9.01 11.12 14.63
C SER A 255 7.94 11.83 15.50
N GLU A 256 6.94 12.46 14.88
CA GLU A 256 5.78 13.03 15.58
C GLU A 256 4.69 11.95 15.78
N HIS A 257 4.93 11.04 16.73
CA HIS A 257 4.13 9.82 16.93
C HIS A 257 2.63 10.08 17.17
N ASP A 258 2.26 11.07 17.99
CA ASP A 258 0.84 11.34 18.33
C ASP A 258 0.02 11.78 17.11
N GLN A 259 0.61 12.63 16.25
CA GLN A 259 -0.05 13.13 15.05
C GLN A 259 -0.11 12.07 13.96
N ALA A 260 0.97 11.29 13.80
CA ALA A 260 1.00 10.13 12.91
C ALA A 260 -0.10 9.13 13.29
N MET A 261 -0.22 8.83 14.58
CA MET A 261 -1.22 7.91 15.11
C MET A 261 -2.66 8.39 14.83
N ALA A 262 -2.95 9.68 15.02
CA ALA A 262 -4.26 10.25 14.70
C ALA A 262 -4.60 10.09 13.20
N ALA A 263 -3.64 10.35 12.32
CA ALA A 263 -3.82 10.18 10.88
C ALA A 263 -4.06 8.70 10.51
N TYR A 264 -3.26 7.77 11.03
CA TYR A 264 -3.45 6.35 10.72
C TYR A 264 -4.76 5.80 11.29
N PHE A 265 -5.22 6.26 12.46
CA PHE A 265 -6.53 5.85 12.98
C PHE A 265 -7.67 6.31 12.07
N THR A 266 -7.61 7.53 11.54
CA THR A 266 -8.59 7.97 10.54
C THR A 266 -8.51 7.13 9.27
N ALA A 267 -7.29 6.80 8.80
CA ALA A 267 -7.10 5.91 7.66
C ALA A 267 -7.70 4.51 7.90
N ALA A 268 -7.49 3.92 9.09
CA ALA A 268 -8.00 2.60 9.46
C ALA A 268 -9.53 2.58 9.61
N GLN A 269 -10.14 3.68 10.04
CA GLN A 269 -11.60 3.82 10.09
C GLN A 269 -12.23 3.89 8.69
N LEU A 270 -11.52 4.52 7.75
CA LEU A 270 -11.94 4.61 6.36
C LEU A 270 -11.71 3.27 5.63
N MET A 271 -10.52 2.69 5.77
CA MET A 271 -10.06 1.51 5.04
C MET A 271 -9.97 0.28 5.95
N LYS A 272 -11.10 -0.41 6.15
CA LYS A 272 -11.16 -1.60 7.00
C LYS A 272 -10.55 -2.85 6.35
N GLY A 273 -10.63 -2.94 5.03
CA GLY A 273 -10.10 -4.06 4.24
C GLY A 273 -8.59 -3.98 3.94
N CYS A 274 -7.92 -2.89 4.32
CA CYS A 274 -6.49 -2.70 4.07
C CYS A 274 -5.66 -2.97 5.32
N HIS A 275 -4.58 -3.74 5.19
CA HIS A 275 -3.69 -4.05 6.31
C HIS A 275 -2.69 -2.92 6.62
N LEU A 276 -2.37 -2.05 5.65
CA LEU A 276 -1.34 -1.00 5.79
C LEU A 276 -1.62 -0.03 6.94
N PRO A 277 -2.83 0.54 7.12
CA PRO A 277 -3.09 1.43 8.26
C PRO A 277 -2.85 0.74 9.61
N MET A 278 -3.21 -0.54 9.74
CA MET A 278 -3.01 -1.31 10.97
C MET A 278 -1.52 -1.62 11.20
N LEU A 279 -0.78 -1.90 10.12
CA LEU A 279 0.67 -2.08 10.16
C LEU A 279 1.36 -0.83 10.72
N TYR A 280 1.06 0.36 10.19
CA TYR A 280 1.68 1.59 10.65
C TYR A 280 1.25 1.99 12.06
N ILE A 281 0.00 1.76 12.45
CA ILE A 281 -0.43 1.91 13.86
C ILE A 281 0.41 1.01 14.77
N GLY A 282 0.60 -0.26 14.37
CA GLY A 282 1.44 -1.21 15.12
C GLY A 282 2.89 -0.73 15.23
N LEU A 283 3.46 -0.20 14.15
CA LEU A 283 4.81 0.36 14.10
C LEU A 283 4.96 1.53 15.08
N GLU A 284 4.05 2.50 15.06
CA GLU A 284 4.07 3.65 15.98
C GLU A 284 3.93 3.21 17.45
N TYR A 285 3.11 2.18 17.73
CA TYR A 285 3.05 1.60 19.07
C TYR A 285 4.36 0.89 19.47
N GLY A 286 5.05 0.25 18.52
CA GLY A 286 6.37 -0.34 18.74
C GLY A 286 7.42 0.72 19.08
N LEU A 287 7.44 1.83 18.34
CA LEU A 287 8.35 2.96 18.59
C LEU A 287 8.07 3.66 19.92
N THR A 288 6.80 3.75 20.33
CA THR A 288 6.40 4.26 21.67
C THR A 288 6.55 3.24 22.81
N ASN A 289 7.21 2.10 22.54
CA ASN A 289 7.50 1.02 23.50
C ASN A 289 6.26 0.32 24.08
N ASN A 290 5.13 0.36 23.36
CA ASN A 290 3.87 -0.30 23.70
C ASN A 290 3.74 -1.63 22.93
N SER A 291 4.64 -2.59 23.22
CA SER A 291 4.76 -3.83 22.44
C SER A 291 3.50 -4.69 22.41
N LYS A 292 2.70 -4.71 23.49
CA LYS A 292 1.48 -5.54 23.54
C LYS A 292 0.36 -5.02 22.64
N LEU A 293 0.23 -3.70 22.50
CA LEU A 293 -0.72 -3.10 21.57
C LEU A 293 -0.25 -3.28 20.14
N ALA A 294 1.05 -3.09 19.88
CA ALA A 294 1.65 -3.33 18.58
C ALA A 294 1.36 -4.75 18.06
N GLU A 295 1.58 -5.77 18.89
CA GLU A 295 1.30 -7.19 18.55
C GLU A 295 -0.17 -7.43 18.15
N ARG A 296 -1.13 -6.73 18.79
CA ARG A 296 -2.55 -6.86 18.43
C ARG A 296 -2.84 -6.31 17.03
N PHE A 297 -2.30 -5.13 16.70
CA PHE A 297 -2.49 -4.54 15.38
C PHE A 297 -1.77 -5.33 14.29
N PHE A 298 -0.57 -5.84 14.57
CA PHE A 298 0.14 -6.70 13.62
C PHE A 298 -0.57 -8.03 13.39
N SER A 299 -1.15 -8.66 14.43
CA SER A 299 -1.93 -9.89 14.21
C SER A 299 -3.19 -9.64 13.38
N GLN A 300 -3.81 -8.46 13.51
CA GLN A 300 -4.90 -8.03 12.63
C GLN A 300 -4.40 -7.80 11.18
N ALA A 301 -3.27 -7.11 10.99
CA ALA A 301 -2.68 -6.91 9.67
C ALA A 301 -2.33 -8.24 8.99
N LEU A 302 -1.74 -9.18 9.74
CA LEU A 302 -1.38 -10.52 9.27
C LEU A 302 -2.60 -11.37 8.90
N SER A 303 -3.74 -11.17 9.56
CA SER A 303 -4.98 -11.86 9.20
C SER A 303 -5.55 -11.43 7.86
N ILE A 304 -5.23 -10.20 7.43
CA ILE A 304 -5.64 -9.64 6.13
C ILE A 304 -4.61 -10.01 5.06
N ALA A 305 -3.32 -9.82 5.33
CA ALA A 305 -2.21 -10.11 4.42
C ALA A 305 -1.20 -11.07 5.09
N PRO A 306 -1.37 -12.39 4.94
CA PRO A 306 -0.54 -13.37 5.61
C PRO A 306 0.83 -13.57 4.96
N GLU A 307 0.99 -13.17 3.69
CA GLU A 307 2.22 -13.39 2.91
C GLU A 307 3.04 -12.11 2.70
N ASP A 308 2.62 -10.95 3.22
CA ASP A 308 3.35 -9.69 3.04
C ASP A 308 4.65 -9.68 3.86
N PRO A 309 5.84 -9.57 3.20
CA PRO A 309 7.11 -9.50 3.90
C PRO A 309 7.25 -8.28 4.83
N PHE A 310 6.58 -7.15 4.53
CA PHE A 310 6.63 -5.97 5.40
C PHE A 310 5.96 -6.25 6.75
N VAL A 311 4.80 -6.90 6.75
CA VAL A 311 4.11 -7.31 7.99
C VAL A 311 4.96 -8.29 8.80
N MET A 312 5.55 -9.29 8.14
CA MET A 312 6.42 -10.28 8.80
C MET A 312 7.66 -9.64 9.43
N HIS A 313 8.28 -8.68 8.72
CA HIS A 313 9.42 -7.92 9.23
C HIS A 313 9.05 -7.19 10.53
N GLU A 314 7.96 -6.43 10.55
CA GLU A 314 7.57 -5.65 11.73
C GLU A 314 7.18 -6.52 12.94
N VAL A 315 6.51 -7.66 12.70
CA VAL A 315 6.25 -8.67 13.74
C VAL A 315 7.57 -9.19 14.33
N GLY A 316 8.56 -9.46 13.46
CA GLY A 316 9.89 -9.88 13.87
C GLY A 316 10.62 -8.83 14.71
N VAL A 317 10.50 -7.55 14.34
CA VAL A 317 11.09 -6.43 15.10
C VAL A 317 10.48 -6.33 16.50
N VAL A 318 9.16 -6.43 16.64
CA VAL A 318 8.52 -6.42 17.97
C VAL A 318 8.89 -7.65 18.80
N ALA A 319 8.96 -8.84 18.19
CA ALA A 319 9.44 -10.03 18.87
C ALA A 319 10.89 -9.86 19.38
N PHE A 320 11.75 -9.21 18.59
CA PHE A 320 13.11 -8.87 19.01
C PHE A 320 13.15 -7.91 20.19
N GLN A 321 12.31 -6.87 20.19
CA GLN A 321 12.18 -5.92 21.31
C GLN A 321 11.69 -6.60 22.60
N ASN A 322 10.79 -7.58 22.49
CA ASN A 322 10.29 -8.37 23.62
C ASN A 322 11.30 -9.40 24.16
N GLY A 323 12.39 -9.67 23.41
CA GLY A 323 13.43 -10.65 23.80
C GLY A 323 13.21 -12.07 23.27
N ASP A 324 12.17 -12.30 22.48
CA ASP A 324 11.87 -13.61 21.88
C ASP A 324 12.69 -13.82 20.60
N TRP A 325 14.01 -13.95 20.73
CA TRP A 325 14.91 -13.96 19.57
C TRP A 325 14.70 -15.14 18.61
N LYS A 326 14.22 -16.29 19.10
CA LYS A 326 13.93 -17.47 18.25
C LYS A 326 12.70 -17.25 17.36
N THR A 327 11.66 -16.58 17.86
CA THR A 327 10.47 -16.29 17.05
C THR A 327 10.77 -15.17 16.06
N ALA A 328 11.55 -14.15 16.49
CA ALA A 328 12.05 -13.11 15.61
C ALA A 328 12.87 -13.68 14.43
N GLU A 329 13.79 -14.61 14.70
CA GLU A 329 14.57 -15.31 13.66
C GLU A 329 13.67 -15.99 12.64
N LYS A 330 12.66 -16.74 13.11
CA LYS A 330 11.70 -17.42 12.24
C LYS A 330 10.96 -16.43 11.34
N TRP A 331 10.42 -15.36 11.89
CA TRP A 331 9.67 -14.36 11.11
C TRP A 331 10.54 -13.66 10.07
N PHE A 332 11.78 -13.31 10.41
CA PHE A 332 12.69 -12.70 9.45
C PHE A 332 13.12 -13.68 8.34
N LEU A 333 13.29 -14.97 8.66
CA LEU A 333 13.55 -16.00 7.65
C LEU A 333 12.35 -16.23 6.73
N ASP A 334 11.13 -16.28 7.29
CA ASP A 334 9.89 -16.41 6.52
C ASP A 334 9.73 -15.20 5.58
N ALA A 335 10.00 -13.97 6.06
CA ALA A 335 9.99 -12.76 5.25
C ALA A 335 11.03 -12.83 4.11
N LEU A 336 12.27 -13.25 4.43
CA LEU A 336 13.34 -13.38 3.44
C LEU A 336 13.01 -14.42 2.36
N GLU A 337 12.38 -15.55 2.73
CA GLU A 337 11.95 -16.58 1.78
C GLU A 337 10.88 -16.05 0.83
N LYS A 338 9.91 -15.28 1.35
CA LYS A 338 8.88 -14.64 0.51
C LYS A 338 9.50 -13.63 -0.46
N ILE A 339 10.44 -12.81 0.00
CA ILE A 339 11.16 -11.86 -0.87
C ILE A 339 11.96 -12.58 -1.95
N LYS A 340 12.62 -13.71 -1.63
CA LYS A 340 13.34 -14.53 -2.61
C LYS A 340 12.40 -15.19 -3.63
N ALA A 341 11.21 -15.61 -3.21
CA ALA A 341 10.20 -16.19 -4.10
C ALA A 341 9.66 -15.16 -5.12
N ILE A 342 9.55 -13.89 -4.71
CA ILE A 342 9.23 -12.74 -5.56
C ILE A 342 10.48 -12.32 -6.39
N GLY A 343 11.66 -12.62 -5.86
CA GLY A 343 12.97 -12.12 -6.25
C GLY A 343 13.56 -12.73 -7.51
N ASN A 344 13.03 -12.35 -8.67
CA ASN A 344 13.88 -12.20 -9.86
C ASN A 344 14.28 -10.74 -10.11
N GLU A 345 13.59 -9.75 -9.54
CA GLU A 345 13.89 -8.34 -9.86
C GLU A 345 13.58 -7.29 -8.76
N VAL A 346 13.60 -7.61 -7.47
CA VAL A 346 13.24 -6.64 -6.41
C VAL A 346 14.30 -5.53 -6.25
N THR A 347 13.90 -4.30 -5.89
CA THR A 347 14.79 -3.18 -5.53
C THR A 347 15.60 -3.55 -4.30
N VAL A 348 16.87 -3.88 -4.52
CA VAL A 348 17.71 -4.59 -3.54
C VAL A 348 17.99 -3.76 -2.28
N ASP A 349 17.92 -2.42 -2.37
CA ASP A 349 18.25 -1.49 -1.28
C ASP A 349 17.26 -1.52 -0.10
N LYS A 350 15.96 -1.72 -0.38
CA LYS A 350 14.89 -1.60 0.65
C LYS A 350 14.94 -2.70 1.72
N TRP A 351 15.59 -3.84 1.41
CA TRP A 351 15.67 -5.00 2.31
C TRP A 351 16.95 -5.04 3.14
N GLU A 352 17.80 -4.00 3.06
CA GLU A 352 18.96 -3.86 3.94
C GLU A 352 18.59 -3.93 5.43
N PRO A 353 17.54 -3.24 5.92
CA PRO A 353 17.15 -3.30 7.32
C PRO A 353 16.75 -4.71 7.77
N LEU A 354 16.11 -5.49 6.90
CA LEU A 354 15.73 -6.88 7.18
C LEU A 354 16.97 -7.74 7.43
N LEU A 355 17.99 -7.65 6.56
CA LEU A 355 19.24 -8.39 6.72
C LEU A 355 20.02 -7.92 7.96
N ASN A 356 20.05 -6.62 8.21
CA ASN A 356 20.69 -6.07 9.40
C ASN A 356 19.99 -6.53 10.70
N ASN A 357 18.67 -6.56 10.71
CA ASN A 357 17.88 -7.07 11.84
C ASN A 357 18.07 -8.57 12.05
N LEU A 358 18.14 -9.37 10.97
CA LEU A 358 18.46 -10.79 11.04
C LEU A 358 19.87 -11.02 11.61
N GLY A 359 20.86 -10.23 11.18
CA GLY A 359 22.22 -10.24 11.76
C GLY A 359 22.22 -9.91 13.25
N HIS A 360 21.43 -8.93 13.68
CA HIS A 360 21.26 -8.59 15.10
C HIS A 360 20.61 -9.72 15.92
N VAL A 361 19.63 -10.42 15.36
CA VAL A 361 19.01 -11.60 15.98
C VAL A 361 20.02 -12.74 16.12
N CYS A 362 20.74 -13.08 15.04
CA CYS A 362 21.76 -14.13 15.05
C CYS A 362 22.87 -13.83 16.08
N ARG A 363 23.29 -12.56 16.20
CA ARG A 363 24.23 -12.12 17.24
C ARG A 363 23.68 -12.38 18.64
N LYS A 364 22.42 -12.06 18.92
CA LYS A 364 21.79 -12.32 20.23
C LYS A 364 21.67 -13.81 20.53
N LEU A 365 21.45 -14.63 19.50
CA LEU A 365 21.47 -16.10 19.57
C LEU A 365 22.87 -16.71 19.62
N LYS A 366 23.94 -15.90 19.61
CA LYS A 366 25.35 -16.30 19.58
C LYS A 366 25.78 -17.09 18.34
N LYS A 367 25.02 -16.99 17.24
CA LYS A 367 25.39 -17.53 15.93
C LYS A 367 26.22 -16.49 15.17
N TYR A 368 27.47 -16.31 15.62
CA TYR A 368 28.29 -15.18 15.15
C TYR A 368 28.69 -15.27 13.67
N GLU A 369 28.97 -16.47 13.15
CA GLU A 369 29.33 -16.65 11.74
C GLU A 369 28.15 -16.31 10.80
N GLU A 370 26.95 -16.80 11.11
CA GLU A 370 25.72 -16.44 10.37
C GLU A 370 25.41 -14.95 10.47
N ALA A 371 25.62 -14.34 11.65
CA ALA A 371 25.42 -12.90 11.83
C ALA A 371 26.36 -12.07 10.94
N LEU A 372 27.63 -12.47 10.83
CA LEU A 372 28.59 -11.82 9.93
C LEU A 372 28.19 -11.96 8.47
N GLU A 373 27.69 -13.13 8.07
CA GLU A 373 27.21 -13.37 6.70
C GLU A 373 26.03 -12.45 6.35
N TYR A 374 25.03 -12.35 7.23
CA TYR A 374 23.89 -11.45 7.00
C TYR A 374 24.28 -9.98 6.99
N HIS A 375 25.17 -9.52 7.88
CA HIS A 375 25.65 -8.14 7.84
C HIS A 375 26.53 -7.86 6.61
N ARG A 376 27.28 -8.84 6.10
CA ARG A 376 28.00 -8.71 4.81
C ARG A 376 27.04 -8.61 3.64
N GLN A 377 25.97 -9.42 3.62
CA GLN A 377 24.93 -9.30 2.62
C GLN A 377 24.23 -7.92 2.69
N ALA A 378 23.98 -7.40 3.90
CA ALA A 378 23.46 -6.04 4.09
C ALA A 378 24.41 -4.96 3.51
N LEU A 379 25.73 -5.12 3.70
CA LEU A 379 26.73 -4.22 3.09
C LEU A 379 26.79 -4.32 1.55
N VAL A 380 26.40 -5.44 0.94
CA VAL A 380 26.27 -5.50 -0.53
C VAL A 380 25.15 -4.57 -1.01
N LEU A 381 24.11 -4.38 -0.20
CA LEU A 381 22.97 -3.51 -0.51
C LEU A 381 23.32 -2.04 -0.27
N ILE A 382 23.87 -1.73 0.91
CA ILE A 382 24.33 -0.38 1.28
C ILE A 382 25.83 -0.45 1.65
N PRO A 383 26.74 -0.24 0.68
CA PRO A 383 28.19 -0.42 0.88
C PRO A 383 28.85 0.50 1.91
N GLN A 384 28.21 1.61 2.29
CA GLN A 384 28.78 2.61 3.19
C GLN A 384 27.92 2.83 4.44
N ASN A 385 27.26 1.77 4.93
CA ASN A 385 26.47 1.87 6.16
C ASN A 385 27.35 1.77 7.41
N ALA A 386 27.52 2.89 8.12
CA ALA A 386 28.33 2.96 9.34
C ALA A 386 27.81 2.06 10.47
N SER A 387 26.49 1.90 10.61
CA SER A 387 25.91 1.05 11.66
C SER A 387 26.21 -0.43 11.41
N THR A 388 26.20 -0.87 10.16
CA THR A 388 26.50 -2.26 9.78
C THR A 388 27.98 -2.59 10.00
N TYR A 389 28.89 -1.66 9.70
CA TYR A 389 30.31 -1.82 10.05
C TYR A 389 30.55 -1.90 11.56
N SER A 390 29.88 -1.05 12.34
CA SER A 390 29.91 -1.10 13.81
C SER A 390 29.38 -2.44 14.35
N ALA A 391 28.29 -2.96 13.76
CA ALA A 391 27.72 -4.25 14.13
C ALA A 391 28.69 -5.42 13.86
N ILE A 392 29.38 -5.42 12.71
CA ILE A 392 30.41 -6.39 12.35
C ILE A 392 31.60 -6.31 13.33
N GLY A 393 32.10 -5.10 13.61
CA GLY A 393 33.18 -4.89 14.59
C GLY A 393 32.80 -5.40 15.97
N TYR A 394 31.55 -5.16 16.39
CA TYR A 394 31.03 -5.66 17.66
C TYR A 394 30.98 -7.19 17.69
N ILE A 395 30.54 -7.85 16.62
CA ILE A 395 30.53 -9.32 16.53
C ILE A 395 31.96 -9.89 16.61
N HIS A 396 32.92 -9.28 15.90
CA HIS A 396 34.33 -9.68 16.00
C HIS A 396 34.90 -9.51 17.41
N SER A 397 34.53 -8.45 18.13
CA SER A 397 34.93 -8.27 19.53
C SER A 397 34.37 -9.38 20.44
N LEU A 398 33.13 -9.83 20.20
CA LEU A 398 32.52 -10.93 20.95
C LEU A 398 33.14 -12.30 20.64
N MET A 399 33.72 -12.45 19.46
CA MET A 399 34.47 -13.66 19.07
C MET A 399 35.91 -13.68 19.61
N GLY A 400 36.41 -12.57 20.16
CA GLY A 400 37.81 -12.42 20.61
C GLY A 400 38.78 -11.98 19.52
N ASN A 401 38.30 -11.66 18.32
CA ASN A 401 39.14 -11.18 17.21
C ASN A 401 39.28 -9.65 17.30
N PHE A 402 40.02 -9.17 18.29
CA PHE A 402 40.12 -7.74 18.60
C PHE A 402 40.80 -6.92 17.50
N GLU A 403 41.79 -7.48 16.78
CA GLU A 403 42.47 -6.81 15.67
C GLU A 403 41.48 -6.41 14.56
N SER A 404 40.70 -7.39 14.06
CA SER A 404 39.67 -7.12 13.06
C SER A 404 38.56 -6.20 13.61
N ALA A 405 38.20 -6.33 14.89
CA ALA A 405 37.19 -5.47 15.50
C ALA A 405 37.63 -3.99 15.48
N ILE A 406 38.90 -3.72 15.81
CA ILE A 406 39.49 -2.36 15.78
C ILE A 406 39.43 -1.79 14.37
N ASP A 407 39.84 -2.55 13.35
CA ASP A 407 39.76 -2.11 11.95
C ASP A 407 38.33 -1.74 11.55
N TYR A 408 37.35 -2.58 11.88
CA TYR A 408 35.95 -2.31 11.55
C TYR A 408 35.39 -1.10 12.31
N PHE A 409 35.73 -0.93 13.58
CA PHE A 409 35.33 0.28 14.33
C PHE A 409 35.99 1.55 13.77
N HIS A 410 37.23 1.48 13.30
CA HIS A 410 37.87 2.60 12.59
C HIS A 410 37.15 2.93 11.28
N THR A 411 36.77 1.93 10.48
CA THR A 411 35.98 2.17 9.26
C THR A 411 34.61 2.78 9.57
N ALA A 412 33.92 2.30 10.62
CA ALA A 412 32.64 2.84 11.04
C ALA A 412 32.74 4.31 11.49
N LEU A 413 33.78 4.66 12.27
CA LEU A 413 34.03 6.03 12.72
C LEU A 413 34.52 6.96 11.58
N GLY A 414 35.18 6.40 10.57
CA GLY A 414 35.52 7.12 9.34
C GLY A 414 34.29 7.55 8.55
N LEU A 415 33.22 6.73 8.57
CA LEU A 415 31.93 7.03 7.94
C LEU A 415 31.04 7.92 8.81
N ARG A 416 30.96 7.63 10.12
CA ARG A 416 30.16 8.39 11.10
C ARG A 416 30.99 8.74 12.32
N ARG A 417 31.47 9.99 12.34
CA ARG A 417 32.37 10.50 13.39
C ARG A 417 31.73 10.56 14.78
N ASP A 418 30.42 10.81 14.86
CA ASP A 418 29.72 11.14 16.11
C ASP A 418 29.10 9.91 16.82
N ASP A 419 29.55 8.70 16.46
CA ASP A 419 29.02 7.47 17.04
C ASP A 419 29.67 7.12 18.39
N THR A 420 29.04 7.55 19.49
CA THR A 420 29.52 7.30 20.86
C THR A 420 29.64 5.81 21.19
N PHE A 421 28.77 4.97 20.65
CA PHE A 421 28.83 3.52 20.82
C PHE A 421 30.11 2.94 20.21
N SER A 422 30.40 3.28 18.95
CA SER A 422 31.61 2.80 18.28
C SER A 422 32.89 3.34 18.94
N VAL A 423 32.90 4.58 19.43
CA VAL A 423 34.07 5.15 20.16
C VAL A 423 34.34 4.39 21.46
N THR A 424 33.30 4.14 22.27
CA THR A 424 33.46 3.42 23.54
C THR A 424 33.87 1.97 23.33
N MET A 425 33.27 1.28 22.36
CA MET A 425 33.62 -0.09 22.02
C MET A 425 35.03 -0.21 21.44
N LEU A 426 35.47 0.76 20.63
CA LEU A 426 36.84 0.82 20.14
C LEU A 426 37.84 0.94 21.29
N GLY A 427 37.60 1.85 22.25
CA GLY A 427 38.44 1.98 23.44
C GLY A 427 38.57 0.66 24.21
N HIS A 428 37.45 -0.02 24.43
CA HIS A 428 37.44 -1.34 25.09
C HIS A 428 38.22 -2.40 24.29
N CYS A 429 38.06 -2.45 22.97
CA CYS A 429 38.78 -3.41 22.13
C CYS A 429 40.30 -3.17 22.13
N ILE A 430 40.73 -1.90 22.18
CA ILE A 430 42.16 -1.53 22.25
C ILE A 430 42.76 -2.00 23.59
N GLU A 431 42.08 -1.77 24.71
CA GLU A 431 42.54 -2.23 26.03
C GLU A 431 42.69 -3.76 26.08
N MET A 432 41.73 -4.49 25.51
CA MET A 432 41.78 -5.96 25.44
C MET A 432 42.90 -6.46 24.53
N TYR A 433 43.11 -5.83 23.37
CA TYR A 433 44.19 -6.20 22.47
C TYR A 433 45.58 -5.97 23.09
N ILE A 434 45.77 -4.84 23.79
CA ILE A 434 47.03 -4.54 24.48
C ILE A 434 47.23 -5.49 25.67
N GLY A 435 46.19 -5.73 26.48
CA GLY A 435 46.26 -6.66 27.62
C GLY A 435 46.62 -8.10 27.21
N ASP A 436 46.04 -8.59 26.11
CA ASP A 436 46.38 -9.91 25.55
C ASP A 436 47.83 -9.96 25.04
N SER A 437 48.32 -8.88 24.42
CA SER A 437 49.70 -8.82 23.95
C SER A 437 50.73 -8.86 25.09
N GLU A 438 50.45 -8.20 26.21
CA GLU A 438 51.31 -8.24 27.41
C GLU A 438 51.26 -9.61 28.11
N ALA A 439 50.08 -10.24 28.19
CA ALA A 439 49.92 -11.58 28.73
C ALA A 439 50.63 -12.64 27.87
N TYR A 440 50.59 -12.50 26.53
CA TYR A 440 51.33 -13.36 25.64
C TYR A 440 52.83 -13.23 25.90
N ILE A 441 53.40 -12.02 25.92
CA ILE A 441 54.84 -11.78 26.17
C ILE A 441 55.29 -12.32 27.54
N ALA A 442 54.45 -12.26 28.57
CA ALA A 442 54.75 -12.80 29.90
C ALA A 442 54.84 -14.34 29.93
N SER A 443 54.13 -15.05 29.05
CA SER A 443 54.13 -16.52 28.99
C SER A 443 55.40 -17.13 28.36
N TRP A 444 56.23 -16.33 27.69
CA TRP A 444 57.50 -16.74 27.05
C TRP A 444 58.74 -16.40 27.88
N LYS A 445 58.58 -15.77 29.05
CA LYS A 445 59.62 -15.58 30.06
C LYS A 445 59.46 -16.61 31.16
#